data_AF-A0A7V9Q277-F1
#
_entry.id   AF-A0A7V9Q277-F1
#
_cell.length_a   1.000
_cell.length_b   1.000
_cell.length_c   1.000
_cell.angle_alpha   90.00
_cell.angle_beta   90.00
_cell.angle_gamma   90.00
#
_symmetry.space_group_name_H-M   'P 1'
#
loop_
_entity.id
_entity.type
_entity.pdbx_description
1 polymer ?
#
loop_
_entity_poly.entity_id
_entity_poly.type
_entity_poly.pdbx_seq_one_letter_code
_entity_poly.pdbx_strand_id
1 'polypeptide(L)' 'LAPVLWRALSGRRPVTGHPAVQALTTGDGLVVRSLDERLLPVQVDGDHIGSHPEASFSVARGALRVLLGGTQPPPGVTR' A
#
# COMPACT_ATOMS: atom_id res chain seq x y z
N LEU A 1 0.61 16.02 -1.01
CA LEU A 1 0.10 14.80 -1.69
C LEU A 1 1.05 14.26 -2.78
N ALA A 2 1.67 15.08 -3.63
CA ALA A 2 2.55 14.61 -4.72
C ALA A 2 3.87 13.87 -4.37
N PRO A 3 4.60 14.16 -3.27
CA PRO A 3 5.97 13.65 -3.14
C PRO A 3 6.09 12.17 -2.73
N VAL A 4 5.07 11.58 -2.08
CA VAL A 4 5.12 10.18 -1.63
C VAL A 4 4.67 9.23 -2.75
N LEU A 5 3.59 9.55 -3.47
CA LEU A 5 3.14 8.76 -4.63
C LEU A 5 4.23 8.63 -5.69
N TRP A 6 4.92 9.73 -6.00
CA TRP A 6 6.03 9.72 -6.97
C TRP A 6 7.20 8.82 -6.53
N ARG A 7 7.53 8.80 -5.23
CA ARG A 7 8.60 7.93 -4.71
C ARG A 7 8.19 6.45 -4.68
N ALA A 8 6.92 6.17 -4.38
CA ALA A 8 6.38 4.80 -4.41
C ALA A 8 6.33 4.22 -5.84
N LEU A 9 5.99 5.05 -6.85
CA LEU A 9 5.79 4.61 -8.23
C LEU A 9 7.05 4.66 -9.11
N SER A 10 8.08 5.46 -8.76
CA SER A 10 9.24 5.67 -9.63
C SER A 10 10.38 4.65 -9.48
N GLY A 11 10.28 3.70 -8.54
CA GLY A 11 11.29 2.67 -8.29
C GLY A 11 12.68 3.21 -7.87
N ARG A 12 12.85 4.53 -7.74
CA ARG A 12 14.16 5.19 -7.71
C ARG A 12 14.69 5.55 -6.32
N ARG A 13 13.97 5.25 -5.25
CA ARG A 13 14.46 5.22 -3.85
C ARG A 13 13.34 4.74 -2.92
N PRO A 14 13.61 3.85 -1.94
CA PRO A 14 12.63 3.52 -0.91
C PRO A 14 12.14 4.79 -0.20
N VAL A 15 10.83 4.90 0.04
CA VAL A 15 10.23 6.03 0.78
C VAL A 15 10.87 6.19 2.16
N THR A 16 11.35 5.09 2.74
CA THR A 16 12.03 5.00 4.04
C THR A 16 13.43 5.63 4.08
N GLY A 17 14.00 6.07 2.95
CA GLY A 17 15.31 6.71 2.89
C GLY A 17 15.32 8.21 3.25
N HIS A 18 14.20 8.78 3.68
CA HIS A 18 14.09 10.20 4.03
C HIS A 18 14.14 10.37 5.56
N PRO A 19 14.89 11.35 6.12
CA PRO A 19 15.06 11.49 7.57
C PRO A 19 13.77 11.77 8.35
N ALA A 20 12.76 12.34 7.69
CA ALA A 20 11.43 12.56 8.26
C ALA A 20 10.48 11.36 8.11
N VAL A 21 10.96 10.22 7.61
CA VAL A 21 10.15 9.00 7.43
C VAL A 21 10.71 7.90 8.31
N GLN A 22 9.87 7.35 9.16
CA GLN A 22 10.18 6.18 9.95
C GLN A 22 9.34 4.99 9.47
N ALA A 23 9.99 3.86 9.21
CA ALA A 23 9.29 2.61 8.95
C ALA A 23 8.75 2.04 10.26
N LEU A 24 7.50 1.60 10.26
CA LEU A 24 6.88 0.89 11.36
C LEU A 24 6.51 -0.52 10.90
N THR A 25 7.04 -1.53 11.59
CA THR A 25 6.57 -2.91 11.43
C THR A 25 5.42 -3.13 12.39
N THR A 26 4.24 -3.39 11.85
CA THR A 26 3.06 -3.75 12.63
C THR A 26 2.77 -5.23 12.39
N GLY A 27 2.24 -5.92 13.40
CA GLY A 27 1.94 -7.36 13.30
C GLY A 27 0.76 -7.62 12.38
N ASP A 28 -0.40 -7.91 12.97
CA ASP A 28 -1.61 -8.24 12.21
C ASP A 28 -2.50 -7.03 11.91
N GLY A 29 -2.17 -5.86 12.47
CA GLY A 29 -2.92 -4.64 12.27
C GLY A 29 -2.33 -3.39 12.93
N LEU A 30 -2.96 -2.25 12.66
CA LEU A 30 -2.60 -0.93 13.13
C LEU A 30 -3.88 -0.09 13.34
N VAL A 31 -3.92 0.68 14.42
CA VAL A 31 -4.94 1.71 14.63
C VAL A 31 -4.26 3.07 14.55
N VAL A 32 -4.83 3.96 13.75
CA VAL A 32 -4.34 5.34 13.57
C VAL A 32 -5.42 6.31 14.02
N ARG A 33 -5.05 7.27 14.86
CA ARG A 33 -5.88 8.39 15.30
C ARG A 33 -5.06 9.67 15.32
N SER A 34 -5.71 10.82 15.12
CA SER A 34 -5.03 12.09 15.34
C SER A 34 -4.95 12.39 16.84
N LEU A 35 -3.87 13.04 17.27
CA LEU A 35 -3.72 13.53 18.66
C LEU A 35 -4.28 14.94 18.83
N ASP A 36 -4.62 15.62 17.73
CA ASP A 36 -5.16 16.98 17.71
C ASP A 36 -6.63 17.02 17.24
N GLU A 37 -7.33 15.89 17.37
CA GLU A 37 -8.76 15.73 17.03
C GLU A 37 -9.13 16.02 15.57
N ARG A 38 -8.15 16.17 14.66
CA ARG A 38 -8.41 16.28 13.23
C ARG A 38 -8.85 14.95 12.65
N LEU A 39 -9.79 14.99 11.71
CA LEU A 39 -10.18 13.82 10.94
C LEU A 39 -9.04 13.38 10.02
N LEU A 40 -8.80 12.07 9.98
CA LEU A 40 -7.83 11.41 9.13
C LEU A 40 -8.43 11.20 7.73
N PRO A 41 -7.88 11.82 6.67
CA PRO A 41 -8.27 11.49 5.31
C PRO A 41 -7.70 10.12 4.91
N VAL A 42 -8.56 9.15 4.68
CA VAL A 42 -8.17 7.77 4.32
C VAL A 42 -8.25 7.59 2.81
N GLN A 43 -7.18 7.03 2.25
CA GLN A 43 -7.11 6.59 0.85
C GLN A 43 -6.62 5.15 0.79
N VAL A 44 -7.24 4.33 -0.05
CA VAL A 44 -6.87 2.91 -0.28
C VAL A 44 -6.80 2.70 -1.78
N ASP A 45 -5.67 2.18 -2.28
CA ASP A 45 -5.44 1.93 -3.71
C ASP A 45 -5.72 3.12 -4.66
N GLY A 46 -5.60 4.34 -4.14
CA GLY A 46 -5.88 5.59 -4.87
C GLY A 46 -7.30 6.12 -4.71
N ASP A 47 -8.21 5.32 -4.15
CA ASP A 47 -9.59 5.72 -3.87
C ASP A 47 -9.69 6.45 -2.53
N HIS A 48 -10.49 7.52 -2.51
CA HIS A 48 -10.81 8.23 -1.28
C HIS A 48 -11.96 7.53 -0.56
N ILE A 49 -11.69 6.98 0.61
CA ILE A 49 -12.66 6.21 1.41
C ILE A 49 -13.44 7.11 2.37
N GLY A 50 -12.84 8.22 2.81
CA GLY A 50 -13.50 9.22 3.64
C GLY A 50 -12.55 9.92 4.61
N SER A 51 -13.12 10.68 5.53
CA SER A 51 -12.42 11.32 6.65
C SER A 51 -12.95 10.78 7.97
N HIS A 52 -12.08 10.15 8.78
CA HIS A 52 -12.49 9.41 9.98
C HIS A 52 -11.68 9.87 11.21
N PRO A 53 -12.25 9.88 12.42
CA PRO A 53 -11.48 10.18 13.64
C PRO A 53 -10.43 9.10 13.95
N GLU A 54 -10.71 7.86 13.52
CA GLU A 54 -9.84 6.71 13.69
C GLU A 54 -9.91 5.82 12.44
N ALA A 55 -8.79 5.18 12.08
CA ALA A 55 -8.71 4.18 11.04
C ALA A 55 -8.02 2.91 11.55
N SER A 56 -8.72 1.78 11.47
CA SER A 56 -8.19 0.45 11.83
C SER A 56 -7.82 -0.32 10.56
N PHE A 57 -6.58 -0.77 10.48
CA PHE A 57 -6.04 -1.56 9.39
C PHE A 57 -5.72 -2.95 9.92
N SER A 58 -6.05 -3.98 9.14
CA SER A 58 -5.73 -5.38 9.47
C SER A 58 -5.37 -6.17 8.23
N VAL A 59 -4.56 -7.20 8.38
CA VAL A 59 -4.21 -8.11 7.29
C VAL A 59 -5.12 -9.32 7.31
N ALA A 60 -6.00 -9.44 6.31
CA ALA A 60 -6.79 -10.64 6.07
C ALA A 60 -5.96 -11.67 5.27
N ARG A 61 -5.20 -12.52 5.98
CA ARG A 61 -4.36 -13.55 5.35
C ARG A 61 -5.21 -14.54 4.56
N GLY A 62 -4.83 -14.80 3.31
CA GLY A 62 -5.55 -15.76 2.45
C GLY A 62 -6.89 -15.27 1.92
N ALA A 63 -7.21 -13.98 2.07
CA ALA A 63 -8.47 -13.41 1.55
C ALA A 63 -8.59 -13.50 0.02
N LEU A 64 -7.46 -13.55 -0.69
CA LEU A 64 -7.42 -13.65 -2.14
C LEU A 64 -6.45 -14.74 -2.58
N ARG A 65 -6.86 -15.53 -3.58
CA ARG A 65 -5.97 -16.40 -4.35
C ARG A 65 -5.47 -15.64 -5.57
N VAL A 66 -4.19 -15.32 -5.60
CA VAL A 66 -3.54 -14.67 -6.74
C VAL A 66 -3.14 -15.72 -7.77
N LEU A 67 -3.56 -15.54 -9.03
CA LEU A 67 -3.10 -16.35 -10.15
C LEU A 67 -1.99 -15.59 -10.87
N LEU A 68 -0.78 -16.14 -10.87
CA LEU A 68 0.32 -15.61 -11.66
C LEU A 68 0.21 -16.18 -13.07
N GLY A 69 0.08 -15.31 -14.07
CA GLY A 69 0.08 -15.73 -15.47
C GLY A 69 1.45 -16.33 -15.82
N GLY A 70 1.47 -17.62 -16.18
CA GLY A 70 2.64 -18.22 -16.80
C GLY A 70 2.85 -17.62 -18.19
N THR A 71 4.10 -17.42 -18.60
CA THR A 71 4.41 -17.16 -20.01
C THR A 71 3.98 -18.37 -20.83
N GLN A 72 2.87 -18.26 -21.56
CA GLN A 72 2.60 -19.21 -22.63
C GLN A 72 3.75 -19.06 -23.65
N PRO A 73 4.47 -20.13 -24.03
CA PRO A 73 5.33 -20.05 -25.19
C PRO A 73 4.47 -19.69 -26.41
N PRO A 74 4.96 -18.84 -27.33
CA PRO A 74 4.20 -18.45 -28.50
C PRO A 74 3.75 -19.70 -29.28
N PRO A 75 2.51 -19.75 -29.77
CA PRO A 75 2.05 -20.88 -30.57
C PRO A 75 2.92 -20.99 -31.84
N GLY A 76 3.57 -22.13 -32.03
CA GLY A 76 4.27 -22.45 -33.29
C GLY A 76 5.71 -22.97 -33.20
N VAL A 77 6.31 -23.16 -32.02
CA VAL A 77 7.63 -23.82 -31.94
C VAL A 77 7.47 -25.33 -31.86
N THR A 78 7.37 -25.98 -33.02
CA THR A 78 7.62 -27.41 -33.18
C THR A 78 9.14 -27.61 -33.31
N ARG A 79 9.69 -28.53 -32.51
CA ARG A 79 11.11 -28.89 -32.53
C ARG A 79 11.45 -29.74 -33.76
#